data_AF-A0A061N6W8-F1
#
_entry.id   AF-A0A061N6W8-F1
#
_cell.length_a   1.000
_cell.length_b   1.000
_cell.length_c   1.000
_cell.angle_alpha   90.00
_cell.angle_beta   90.00
_cell.angle_gamma   90.00
#
_symmetry.space_group_name_H-M   'P 1'
#
loop_
_entity.id
_entity.type
_entity.pdbx_description
1 polymer ?
#
loop_
_entity_poly.entity_id
_entity_poly.type
_entity_poly.pdbx_seq_one_letter_code
_entity_poly.pdbx_strand_id
1 'polypeptide(L)'
;MRKENIRQNEDLEMLSRKSTLKVVGIVLGFCLIYTLIFEHLGFLISTILFLGALLFYLNGFKHWILNLSVTIITAFTTWYTFSFLLEISLP
;
A
#
# COMPACT_ATOMS: atom_id res chain seq x y z
N MET A 1 16.46 -1.01 -30.86
CA MET A 1 15.59 -2.22 -30.84
C MET A 1 16.18 -3.39 -30.06
N ARG A 2 17.35 -3.97 -30.38
CA ARG A 2 17.88 -5.18 -29.68
C ARG A 2 18.18 -5.00 -28.19
N LYS A 3 18.70 -3.83 -27.78
CA LYS A 3 19.01 -3.52 -26.36
C LYS A 3 17.75 -3.31 -25.50
N GLU A 4 16.63 -2.93 -26.12
CA GLU A 4 15.34 -2.74 -25.44
C GLU A 4 14.74 -4.11 -25.06
N ASN A 5 14.75 -5.05 -26.00
CA ASN A 5 14.23 -6.40 -25.80
C ASN A 5 15.01 -7.17 -24.71
N ILE A 6 16.34 -7.02 -24.65
CA ILE A 6 17.15 -7.69 -23.62
C ILE A 6 16.79 -7.16 -22.23
N ARG A 7 16.63 -5.83 -22.08
CA ARG A 7 16.20 -5.19 -20.83
C ARG A 7 14.81 -5.63 -20.39
N GLN A 8 13.84 -5.66 -21.31
CA GLN A 8 12.49 -6.13 -21.01
C GLN A 8 12.47 -7.58 -20.51
N ASN A 9 13.27 -8.47 -21.10
CA ASN A 9 13.32 -9.86 -20.65
C ASN A 9 13.96 -9.98 -19.26
N GLU A 10 15.01 -9.21 -18.96
CA GLU A 10 15.64 -9.17 -17.63
C GLU A 10 14.69 -8.64 -16.55
N ASP A 11 13.91 -7.59 -16.84
CA ASP A 11 12.89 -7.04 -15.92
C ASP A 11 11.77 -8.06 -15.66
N LEU A 12 11.33 -8.78 -16.70
CA LEU A 12 10.32 -9.85 -16.58
C LEU A 12 10.83 -11.02 -15.73
N GLU A 13 12.09 -11.43 -15.89
CA GLU A 13 12.71 -12.46 -15.05
C GLU A 13 12.87 -12.00 -13.59
N MET A 14 13.13 -10.71 -13.36
CA MET A 14 13.14 -10.10 -12.02
C MET A 14 11.74 -10.09 -11.37
N LEU A 15 10.68 -9.79 -12.13
CA LEU A 15 9.29 -9.82 -11.66
C LEU A 15 8.80 -11.25 -11.41
N SER A 16 9.25 -12.21 -12.22
CA SER A 16 8.95 -13.65 -12.11
C SER A 16 9.75 -14.35 -11.00
N ARG A 17 10.63 -13.63 -10.30
CA ARG A 17 11.30 -14.18 -9.13
C ARG A 17 10.25 -14.50 -8.05
N LYS A 18 10.21 -15.75 -7.58
CA LYS A 18 9.25 -16.24 -6.57
C LYS A 18 9.06 -15.32 -5.35
N SER A 19 10.10 -14.59 -4.97
CA SER A 19 10.05 -13.59 -3.89
C SER A 19 9.12 -12.42 -4.22
N THR A 20 9.23 -11.85 -5.44
CA THR A 20 8.41 -10.72 -5.90
C THR A 20 6.94 -11.12 -6.01
N LEU A 21 6.66 -12.30 -6.60
CA LEU A 21 5.30 -12.84 -6.68
C LEU A 21 4.68 -13.06 -5.30
N LYS A 22 5.47 -13.51 -4.33
CA LYS A 22 5.02 -13.67 -2.94
C LYS A 22 4.65 -12.34 -2.30
N VAL A 23 5.46 -11.30 -2.50
CA VAL A 23 5.16 -9.94 -2.01
C VAL A 23 3.86 -9.43 -2.63
N VAL A 24 3.72 -9.52 -3.96
CA VAL A 24 2.50 -9.09 -4.66
C VAL A 24 1.27 -9.83 -4.14
N GLY A 25 1.35 -11.15 -3.97
CA GLY A 25 0.25 -11.94 -3.41
C GLY A 25 -0.17 -11.51 -1.99
N ILE A 26 0.81 -11.18 -1.14
CA ILE A 26 0.52 -10.69 0.22
C ILE A 26 -0.10 -9.30 0.19
N VAL A 27 0.41 -8.38 -0.65
CA VAL A 27 -0.16 -7.05 -0.83
C VAL A 27 -1.61 -7.13 -1.33
N LEU A 28 -1.88 -8.00 -2.29
CA LEU A 28 -3.24 -8.28 -2.76
C LEU A 28 -4.15 -8.79 -1.64
N GLY A 29 -3.63 -9.70 -0.80
CA GLY A 29 -4.34 -10.15 0.40
C GLY A 29 -4.69 -8.99 1.35
N PHE A 30 -3.75 -8.08 1.60
CA PHE A 30 -4.03 -6.88 2.41
C PHE A 30 -5.07 -5.97 1.75
N CYS A 31 -5.06 -5.79 0.43
CA CYS A 31 -6.07 -5.01 -0.27
C CYS A 31 -7.48 -5.60 -0.10
N LEU A 32 -7.61 -6.93 -0.20
CA LEU A 32 -8.91 -7.60 0.01
C LEU A 32 -9.41 -7.41 1.45
N ILE A 33 -8.52 -7.59 2.43
CA ILE A 33 -8.86 -7.35 3.84
C ILE A 33 -9.27 -5.89 4.05
N TYR A 34 -8.52 -4.95 3.48
CA TYR A 34 -8.82 -3.53 3.52
C TYR A 34 -10.22 -3.22 2.98
N THR A 35 -10.59 -3.76 1.82
CA THR A 35 -11.94 -3.54 1.25
C THR A 35 -13.05 -4.04 2.18
N LEU A 36 -12.86 -5.19 2.83
CA LEU A 36 -13.86 -5.75 3.75
C LEU A 36 -14.03 -4.92 5.03
N ILE A 37 -12.92 -4.42 5.60
CA ILE A 37 -12.97 -3.60 6.81
C ILE A 37 -13.37 -2.15 6.52
N PHE A 38 -13.14 -1.67 5.30
CA PHE A 38 -13.38 -0.28 4.90
C PHE A 38 -14.82 0.15 5.13
N GLU A 39 -15.77 -0.71 4.79
CA GLU A 39 -17.20 -0.44 4.95
C GLU A 39 -17.60 -0.34 6.43
N HIS A 40 -16.91 -1.06 7.33
CA HIS A 40 -17.33 -1.17 8.72
C HIS A 40 -16.56 -0.24 9.68
N LEU A 41 -15.26 -0.07 9.47
CA LEU A 41 -14.38 0.75 10.30
C LEU A 41 -14.24 2.19 9.78
N GLY A 42 -14.69 2.45 8.55
CA GLY A 42 -14.54 3.73 7.89
C GLY A 42 -13.14 3.98 7.36
N PHE A 43 -12.97 5.10 6.64
CA PHE A 43 -11.79 5.41 5.86
C PHE A 43 -10.53 5.55 6.72
N LEU A 44 -10.59 6.33 7.80
CA LEU A 44 -9.40 6.70 8.56
C LEU A 44 -8.75 5.48 9.22
N ILE A 45 -9.57 4.69 9.93
CA ILE A 45 -9.11 3.51 10.67
C ILE A 45 -8.61 2.44 9.68
N SER A 46 -9.38 2.17 8.63
CA SER A 46 -9.01 1.18 7.62
C SER A 46 -7.72 1.54 6.89
N THR A 47 -7.52 2.82 6.57
CA THR A 47 -6.31 3.31 5.90
C THR A 47 -5.10 3.23 6.82
N ILE A 48 -5.22 3.63 8.09
CA ILE A 48 -4.12 3.51 9.06
C ILE A 48 -3.71 2.04 9.22
N LEU A 49 -4.68 1.14 9.35
CA LEU A 49 -4.43 -0.28 9.55
C LEU A 49 -3.80 -0.92 8.31
N PHE A 50 -4.36 -0.65 7.12
CA PHE A 50 -3.83 -1.13 5.85
C PHE A 50 -2.43 -0.60 5.57
N LEU A 51 -2.24 0.72 5.61
CA LEU A 51 -0.98 1.36 5.27
C LEU A 51 0.09 1.05 6.30
N GLY A 52 -0.28 1.01 7.59
CA GLY A 52 0.60 0.57 8.67
C GLY A 52 1.09 -0.86 8.43
N ALA A 53 0.17 -1.82 8.28
CA ALA A 53 0.51 -3.22 8.03
C ALA A 53 1.37 -3.39 6.76
N LEU A 54 1.03 -2.66 5.69
CA LEU A 54 1.76 -2.70 4.41
C LEU A 54 3.19 -2.18 4.56
N LEU A 55 3.39 -1.01 5.18
CA LEU A 55 4.73 -0.44 5.36
C LEU A 55 5.58 -1.27 6.32
N PHE A 56 4.98 -1.83 7.37
CA PHE A 56 5.66 -2.78 8.24
C PHE A 56 6.10 -4.04 7.51
N TYR A 57 5.25 -4.55 6.62
CA TYR A 57 5.57 -5.74 5.83
C TYR A 57 6.69 -5.45 4.81
N LEU A 58 6.66 -4.31 4.13
CA LEU A 58 7.65 -3.94 3.11
C LEU A 58 8.99 -3.48 3.71
N ASN A 59 8.95 -2.59 4.69
CA ASN A 59 10.11 -1.89 5.22
C ASN A 59 10.68 -2.56 6.50
N GLY A 60 9.91 -3.47 7.10
CA GLY A 60 10.26 -4.17 8.33
C GLY A 60 10.12 -3.31 9.59
N PHE A 61 10.32 -3.94 10.75
CA PHE A 61 10.26 -3.30 12.07
C PHE A 61 11.42 -2.33 12.35
N LYS A 62 12.53 -2.45 11.62
CA LYS A 62 13.72 -1.61 11.79
C LYS A 62 13.42 -0.13 11.53
N HIS A 63 12.48 0.15 10.65
CA HIS A 63 12.07 1.51 10.26
C HIS A 63 10.68 1.87 10.77
N TRP A 64 10.29 1.36 11.95
CA TRP A 64 8.94 1.56 12.46
C TRP A 64 8.55 3.05 12.61
N ILE A 65 9.48 3.91 13.04
CA ILE A 65 9.20 5.35 13.19
C ILE A 65 8.82 5.99 11.85
N LEU A 66 9.53 5.64 10.76
CA LEU A 66 9.20 6.11 9.41
C LEU A 66 7.87 5.55 8.96
N ASN A 67 7.63 4.25 9.17
CA ASN A 67 6.39 3.60 8.79
C ASN A 67 5.19 4.25 9.48
N LEU A 68 5.30 4.51 10.78
CA LEU A 68 4.23 5.13 11.57
C LEU A 68 3.99 6.58 11.15
N SER A 69 5.06 7.36 10.96
CA SER A 69 4.97 8.75 10.51
C SER A 69 4.30 8.86 9.14
N VAL A 70 4.78 8.10 8.14
CA VAL A 70 4.21 8.10 6.79
C VAL A 70 2.76 7.63 6.82
N THR A 71 2.43 6.62 7.62
CA THR A 71 1.06 6.12 7.76
C THR A 71 0.11 7.19 8.27
N ILE A 72 0.45 7.84 9.39
CA ILE A 72 -0.39 8.88 10.00
C ILE A 72 -0.52 10.07 9.06
N ILE A 73 0.61 10.59 8.54
CA ILE A 73 0.59 11.77 7.66
C ILE A 73 -0.25 11.50 6.42
N THR A 74 -0.08 10.35 5.78
CA THR A 74 -0.83 10.00 4.56
C THR A 74 -2.31 9.85 4.85
N ALA A 75 -2.69 9.07 5.88
CA ALA A 75 -4.09 8.85 6.23
C ALA A 75 -4.81 10.16 6.57
N PHE A 76 -4.20 11.02 7.40
CA PHE A 76 -4.78 12.32 7.76
C PHE A 76 -4.82 13.29 6.59
N THR A 77 -3.78 13.34 5.76
CA THR A 77 -3.74 14.24 4.59
C THR A 77 -4.83 13.86 3.60
N THR A 78 -5.00 12.56 3.32
CA THR A 78 -6.07 12.09 2.45
C THR A 78 -7.43 12.36 3.07
N TRP A 79 -7.63 12.05 4.35
CA TRP A 79 -8.90 12.32 5.04
C TRP A 79 -9.26 13.82 4.99
N TYR A 80 -8.30 14.70 5.26
CA TYR A 80 -8.49 16.15 5.19
C TYR A 80 -8.85 16.62 3.78
N THR A 81 -8.13 16.11 2.78
CA THR A 81 -8.38 16.46 1.37
C THR A 81 -9.80 16.05 0.95
N PHE A 82 -10.22 14.85 1.31
CA PHE A 82 -11.55 14.35 0.96
C PHE A 82 -12.67 15.04 1.76
N SER A 83 -12.47 15.23 3.07
CA SER A 83 -13.51 15.80 3.94
C SER A 83 -13.67 17.29 3.75
N PHE A 84 -12.57 18.04 3.57
CA PHE A 84 -12.58 19.50 3.58
C PHE A 84 -12.47 20.11 2.18
N LEU A 85 -11.69 19.48 1.29
CA LEU A 85 -11.47 20.02 -0.06
C LEU A 85 -12.52 19.54 -1.06
N LEU A 86 -12.99 18.31 -0.89
CA LEU A 86 -13.95 17.66 -1.78
C LEU A 86 -15.37 17.55 -1.18
N GLU A 87 -15.55 17.92 0.09
CA GLU A 87 -16.81 17.86 0.86
C GLU A 87 -17.54 16.50 0.74
N ILE A 88 -16.80 15.42 0.51
CA ILE A 88 -17.33 14.07 0.40
C ILE A 88 -17.20 13.35 1.73
N SER A 89 -18.32 12.83 2.21
CA SER A 89 -18.37 12.00 3.40
C SER A 89 -17.77 10.64 3.07
N LEU A 90 -16.55 10.42 3.54
CA LEU A 90 -15.95 9.09 3.57
C LEU A 90 -16.66 8.26 4.66
N PRO A 91 -16.86 6.94 4.45
CA PRO A 91 -17.44 6.04 5.45
C PRO A 91 -16.66 6.05 6.77
#